data_AF-A0A1C0SQR7-F1
#
_entry.id   AF-A0A1C0SQR7-F1
#
_cell.length_a   1.000
_cell.length_b   1.000
_cell.length_c   1.000
_cell.angle_alpha   90.00
_cell.angle_beta   90.00
_cell.angle_gamma   90.00
#
_symmetry.space_group_name_H-M   'P 1'
#
loop_
_entity.id
_entity.type
_entity.pdbx_description
1 polymer ?
#
loop_
_entity_poly.entity_id
_entity_poly.type
_entity_poly.pdbx_seq_one_letter_code
_entity_poly.pdbx_strand_id
1 'polypeptide(L)'
;MRSIIAALVLTSIASASRAEEWRPAMDYIFIEADCKDAENPERCRLTKETWERDYSAAIKGDYQGQRNVAFCLSTGCSYEGFRKNPVLGCAWRVVIVNSGHLDADQLDAKNLKLFCGPEFLDDVGRTMADAQARTLLGKLGLTAYLP
;
A
#
# COMPACT_ATOMS: atom_id res chain seq x y z
N MET A 1 -12.41 64.57 1.65
CA MET A 1 -11.70 63.46 0.97
C MET A 1 -11.72 62.26 1.90
N ARG A 2 -12.12 61.07 1.42
CA ARG A 2 -12.12 59.84 2.23
C ARG A 2 -10.79 59.13 2.07
N SER A 3 -10.04 58.94 3.15
CA SER A 3 -8.83 58.11 3.16
C SER A 3 -9.24 56.64 3.19
N ILE A 4 -8.78 55.85 2.21
CA ILE A 4 -9.00 54.41 2.16
C ILE A 4 -7.80 53.73 2.83
N ILE A 5 -8.04 52.97 3.89
CA ILE A 5 -7.02 52.13 4.54
C ILE A 5 -6.85 50.87 3.70
N ALA A 6 -5.68 50.68 3.10
CA ALA A 6 -5.34 49.45 2.40
C ALA A 6 -4.89 48.39 3.42
N ALA A 7 -5.76 47.43 3.72
CA ALA A 7 -5.39 46.26 4.52
C ALA A 7 -4.58 45.28 3.66
N LEU A 8 -3.28 45.13 3.93
CA LEU A 8 -2.50 44.02 3.38
C LEU A 8 -2.98 42.71 4.00
N VAL A 9 -3.75 41.93 3.24
CA VAL A 9 -4.06 40.54 3.59
C VAL A 9 -2.82 39.70 3.26
N LEU A 10 -1.95 39.50 4.24
CA LEU A 10 -0.90 38.49 4.18
C LEU A 10 -1.53 37.10 4.20
N THR A 11 -1.85 36.56 3.03
CA THR A 11 -2.22 35.16 2.88
C THR A 11 -0.99 34.30 3.15
N SER A 12 -0.94 33.72 4.35
CA SER A 12 -0.01 32.65 4.66
C SER A 12 -0.34 31.45 3.78
N ILE A 13 0.41 31.29 2.69
CA ILE A 13 0.38 30.07 1.87
C ILE A 13 0.98 28.96 2.74
N ALA A 14 0.12 28.30 3.52
CA ALA A 14 0.49 27.07 4.20
C ALA A 14 0.87 26.05 3.12
N SER A 15 2.17 25.87 2.91
CA SER A 15 2.71 24.85 2.01
C SER A 15 2.22 23.50 2.50
N ALA A 16 1.16 23.00 1.87
CA ALA A 16 0.63 21.67 2.10
C ALA A 16 1.61 20.64 1.50
N SER A 17 2.76 20.47 2.15
CA SER A 17 3.57 19.26 2.02
C SER A 17 2.80 18.11 2.68
N ARG A 18 1.67 17.74 2.06
CA ARG A 18 1.03 16.45 2.28
C ARG A 18 2.06 15.42 1.86
N ALA A 19 2.78 14.86 2.84
CA ALA A 19 3.36 13.55 2.70
C ALA A 19 2.24 12.67 2.12
N GLU A 20 2.47 12.19 0.90
CA GLU A 20 1.39 11.75 0.01
C GLU A 20 0.54 10.69 0.72
N GLU A 21 -0.70 11.06 1.03
CA GLU A 21 -1.56 10.35 1.97
C GLU A 21 -1.72 8.88 1.52
N TRP A 22 -1.65 7.94 2.46
CA TRP A 22 -1.82 6.53 2.15
C TRP A 22 -3.16 6.34 1.42
N ARG A 23 -3.13 5.68 0.25
CA ARG A 23 -4.34 5.46 -0.54
C ARG A 23 -5.40 4.77 0.35
N PRO A 24 -6.66 5.23 0.38
CA PRO A 24 -7.71 4.58 1.17
C PRO A 24 -7.78 3.07 0.89
N ALA A 25 -7.93 2.27 1.94
CA ALA A 25 -7.98 0.80 1.81
C ALA A 25 -9.08 0.35 0.82
N MET A 26 -10.23 1.03 0.82
CA MET A 26 -11.37 0.65 -0.03
C MET A 26 -11.14 0.88 -1.54
N ASP A 27 -10.14 1.67 -1.96
CA ASP A 27 -9.81 1.86 -3.38
C ASP A 27 -9.32 0.57 -4.06
N TYR A 28 -8.83 -0.38 -3.26
CA TYR A 28 -8.32 -1.68 -3.71
C TYR A 28 -9.41 -2.76 -3.81
N ILE A 29 -10.66 -2.45 -3.44
CA ILE A 29 -11.80 -3.35 -3.55
C ILE A 29 -12.79 -2.77 -4.58
N PHE A 30 -13.45 -3.62 -5.36
CA PHE A 30 -14.57 -3.19 -6.19
C PHE A 30 -15.78 -2.89 -5.29
N ILE A 31 -15.95 -1.61 -4.94
CA ILE A 31 -17.00 -1.10 -4.03
C ILE A 31 -18.42 -1.43 -4.54
N GLU A 32 -18.60 -1.50 -5.87
CA GLU A 32 -19.89 -1.73 -6.53
C GLU A 32 -20.47 -3.13 -6.31
N ALA A 33 -19.65 -4.11 -5.89
CA ALA A 33 -20.14 -5.43 -5.49
C ALA A 33 -20.65 -5.38 -4.04
N ASP A 34 -21.97 -5.27 -3.86
CA ASP A 34 -22.60 -5.68 -2.60
C ASP A 34 -22.28 -7.16 -2.38
N CYS A 35 -21.83 -7.51 -1.17
CA CYS A 35 -21.45 -8.89 -0.89
C CYS A 35 -22.61 -9.87 -1.02
N LYS A 36 -23.87 -9.43 -0.94
CA LYS A 36 -25.02 -10.31 -1.19
C LYS A 36 -25.07 -10.86 -2.62
N ASP A 37 -24.48 -10.14 -3.58
CA ASP A 37 -24.54 -10.43 -5.02
C ASP A 37 -23.23 -11.08 -5.56
N ALA A 38 -22.23 -11.29 -4.70
CA ALA A 38 -20.98 -11.98 -5.06
C ALA A 38 -21.16 -13.51 -5.11
N GLU A 39 -20.34 -14.23 -5.91
CA GLU A 39 -20.38 -15.70 -5.97
C GLU A 39 -20.16 -16.34 -4.59
N ASN A 40 -19.33 -15.72 -3.76
CA ASN A 40 -19.13 -16.09 -2.37
C ASN A 40 -19.32 -14.88 -1.43
N PRO A 41 -20.55 -14.66 -0.92
CA PRO A 41 -20.87 -13.54 -0.03
C PRO A 41 -20.04 -13.49 1.25
N GLU A 42 -19.69 -14.65 1.79
CA GLU A 42 -18.92 -14.76 3.03
C GLU A 42 -17.45 -14.39 2.81
N ARG A 43 -16.83 -14.90 1.72
CA ARG A 43 -15.50 -14.47 1.31
C ARG A 43 -15.45 -12.97 1.04
N CYS A 44 -16.48 -12.40 0.40
CA CYS A 44 -16.56 -10.96 0.16
C CYS A 44 -16.53 -10.14 1.46
N ARG A 45 -17.35 -10.50 2.46
CA ARG A 45 -17.37 -9.81 3.76
C ARG A 45 -16.03 -9.97 4.48
N LEU A 46 -15.56 -11.20 4.61
CA LEU A 46 -14.28 -11.51 5.25
C LEU A 46 -13.12 -10.75 4.60
N THR A 47 -13.05 -10.70 3.26
CA THR A 47 -12.00 -9.95 2.55
C THR A 47 -12.13 -8.45 2.78
N LYS A 48 -13.33 -7.85 2.78
CA LYS A 48 -13.51 -6.41 3.08
C LYS A 48 -13.05 -6.07 4.51
N GLU A 49 -13.52 -6.80 5.50
CA GLU A 49 -13.19 -6.58 6.92
C GLU A 49 -11.70 -6.83 7.24
N THR A 50 -11.15 -7.94 6.75
CA THR A 50 -9.73 -8.26 7.01
C THR A 50 -8.79 -7.33 6.27
N TRP A 51 -9.10 -6.95 5.03
CA TRP A 51 -8.27 -6.03 4.26
C TRP A 51 -8.16 -4.65 4.91
N GLU A 52 -9.25 -4.04 5.36
CA GLU A 52 -9.19 -2.69 5.97
C GLU A 52 -8.33 -2.70 7.24
N ARG A 53 -8.52 -3.71 8.10
CA ARG A 53 -7.71 -3.93 9.30
C ARG A 53 -6.23 -4.14 8.95
N ASP A 54 -5.93 -5.06 8.05
CA ASP A 54 -4.55 -5.47 7.74
C ASP A 54 -3.81 -4.36 6.98
N TYR A 55 -4.49 -3.59 6.13
CA TYR A 55 -3.96 -2.38 5.50
C TYR A 55 -3.67 -1.29 6.53
N SER A 56 -4.62 -1.03 7.45
CA SER A 56 -4.45 -0.06 8.54
C SER A 56 -3.31 -0.44 9.50
N ALA A 57 -2.98 -1.73 9.62
CA ALA A 57 -1.82 -2.23 10.36
C ALA A 57 -0.52 -2.05 9.54
N ALA A 58 -0.52 -2.47 8.26
CA ALA A 58 0.65 -2.40 7.38
C ALA A 58 1.23 -0.99 7.25
N ILE A 59 0.37 0.02 7.06
CA ILE A 59 0.77 1.44 6.93
C ILE A 59 1.26 2.07 8.25
N LYS A 60 1.12 1.36 9.38
CA LYS A 60 1.70 1.71 10.69
C LYS A 60 2.97 0.93 11.03
N GLY A 61 3.46 0.11 10.09
CA GLY A 61 4.66 -0.71 10.27
C GLY A 61 4.42 -2.13 10.77
N ASP A 62 3.17 -2.58 10.93
CA ASP A 62 2.88 -3.94 11.41
C ASP A 62 3.30 -5.00 10.38
N TYR A 63 4.20 -5.87 10.79
CA TYR A 63 4.82 -6.89 9.95
C TYR A 63 3.82 -7.91 9.37
N GLN A 64 2.83 -8.35 10.14
CA GLN A 64 1.83 -9.31 9.66
C GLN A 64 0.82 -8.64 8.72
N GLY A 65 0.42 -7.40 9.01
CA GLY A 65 -0.34 -6.55 8.11
C GLY A 65 0.37 -6.38 6.77
N GLN A 66 1.67 -6.09 6.77
CA GLN A 66 2.47 -5.99 5.54
C GLN A 66 2.47 -7.31 4.74
N ARG A 67 2.69 -8.46 5.41
CA ARG A 67 2.63 -9.79 4.77
C ARG A 67 1.28 -10.06 4.11
N ASN A 68 0.18 -9.71 4.79
CA ASN A 68 -1.18 -9.89 4.28
C ASN A 68 -1.48 -8.93 3.11
N VAL A 69 -1.09 -7.66 3.24
CA VAL A 69 -1.24 -6.65 2.18
C VAL A 69 -0.48 -7.05 0.91
N ALA A 70 0.78 -7.45 1.05
CA ALA A 70 1.60 -7.94 -0.05
C ALA A 70 0.97 -9.16 -0.75
N PHE A 71 0.44 -10.13 0.03
CA PHE A 71 -0.24 -11.30 -0.51
C PHE A 71 -1.51 -10.92 -1.29
N CYS A 72 -2.36 -10.07 -0.72
CA CYS A 72 -3.61 -9.63 -1.32
C CYS A 72 -3.39 -8.85 -2.62
N LEU A 73 -2.44 -7.91 -2.64
CA LEU A 73 -2.10 -7.14 -3.84
C LEU A 73 -1.55 -8.03 -4.96
N SER A 74 -0.77 -9.08 -4.64
CA SER A 74 -0.27 -10.02 -5.64
C SER A 74 -1.33 -11.00 -6.16
N THR A 75 -2.22 -11.50 -5.29
CA THR A 75 -3.09 -12.66 -5.59
C THR A 75 -4.57 -12.36 -5.72
N GLY A 76 -5.05 -11.26 -5.13
CA GLY A 76 -6.47 -10.93 -4.96
C GLY A 76 -7.12 -11.52 -3.70
N CYS A 77 -6.35 -12.00 -2.72
CA CYS A 77 -6.87 -12.64 -1.49
C CYS A 77 -7.79 -13.87 -1.73
N SER A 78 -7.78 -14.47 -2.92
CA SER A 78 -8.80 -15.43 -3.39
C SER A 78 -10.23 -14.86 -3.42
N TYR A 79 -10.36 -13.57 -3.77
CA TYR A 79 -11.62 -12.87 -4.03
C TYR A 79 -11.52 -12.07 -5.34
N GLU A 80 -12.46 -12.31 -6.26
CA GLU A 80 -12.51 -11.67 -7.58
C GLU A 80 -12.75 -10.14 -7.51
N GLY A 81 -13.49 -9.69 -6.49
CA GLY A 81 -13.74 -8.26 -6.23
C GLY A 81 -12.54 -7.52 -5.62
N PHE A 82 -11.34 -8.13 -5.59
CA PHE A 82 -10.11 -7.48 -5.16
C PHE A 82 -9.26 -7.00 -6.35
N ARG A 83 -8.89 -5.72 -6.36
CA ARG A 83 -8.02 -5.11 -7.40
C ARG A 83 -6.56 -5.46 -7.13
N LYS A 84 -6.08 -6.51 -7.81
CA LYS A 84 -4.66 -6.89 -7.80
C LYS A 84 -3.78 -5.74 -8.30
N ASN A 85 -2.62 -5.59 -7.69
CA ASN A 85 -1.55 -4.71 -8.14
C ASN A 85 -0.21 -5.40 -7.83
N PRO A 86 0.28 -6.28 -8.72
CA PRO A 86 1.51 -7.04 -8.49
C PRO A 86 2.75 -6.17 -8.25
N VAL A 87 2.81 -4.96 -8.85
CA VAL A 87 3.90 -4.00 -8.63
C VAL A 87 3.92 -3.55 -7.17
N LEU A 88 2.78 -3.11 -6.63
CA LEU A 88 2.69 -2.71 -5.22
C LEU A 88 2.80 -3.92 -4.26
N GLY A 89 2.32 -5.10 -4.68
CA GLY A 89 2.50 -6.35 -3.93
C GLY A 89 3.98 -6.72 -3.77
N CYS A 90 4.75 -6.65 -4.85
CA CYS A 90 6.21 -6.78 -4.84
C CYS A 90 6.87 -5.67 -3.99
N ALA A 91 6.44 -4.41 -4.13
CA ALA A 91 6.98 -3.30 -3.34
C ALA A 91 6.84 -3.54 -1.82
N TRP A 92 5.70 -4.08 -1.36
CA TRP A 92 5.54 -4.49 0.04
C TRP A 92 6.39 -5.70 0.42
N ARG A 93 6.68 -6.66 -0.48
CA ARG A 93 7.67 -7.72 -0.21
C ARG A 93 9.08 -7.14 -0.01
N VAL A 94 9.47 -6.13 -0.79
CA VAL A 94 10.73 -5.39 -0.61
C VAL A 94 10.74 -4.66 0.74
N VAL A 95 9.63 -4.02 1.14
CA VAL A 95 9.50 -3.40 2.49
C VAL A 95 9.72 -4.44 3.59
N ILE A 96 9.03 -5.59 3.54
CA ILE A 96 9.11 -6.64 4.56
C ILE A 96 10.55 -7.10 4.75
N VAL A 97 11.25 -7.46 3.66
CA VAL A 97 12.62 -7.98 3.72
C VAL A 97 13.63 -6.92 4.19
N ASN A 98 13.43 -5.65 3.84
CA ASN A 98 14.35 -4.56 4.20
C ASN A 98 13.97 -3.84 5.51
N SER A 99 12.86 -4.21 6.15
CA SER A 99 12.43 -3.64 7.44
C SER A 99 13.35 -4.01 8.61
N GLY A 100 14.12 -5.10 8.49
CA GLY A 100 14.92 -5.65 9.58
C GLY A 100 14.09 -6.27 10.72
N HIS A 101 12.81 -6.57 10.50
CA HIS A 101 11.94 -7.18 11.51
C HIS A 101 12.48 -8.54 11.98
N LEU A 102 12.47 -8.79 13.30
CA LEU A 102 13.10 -9.99 13.88
C LEU A 102 12.46 -11.31 13.44
N ASP A 103 11.17 -11.28 13.08
CA ASP A 103 10.44 -12.45 12.59
C ASP A 103 10.59 -12.69 11.07
N ALA A 104 11.36 -11.86 10.36
CA ALA A 104 11.61 -11.99 8.93
C ALA A 104 12.37 -13.29 8.61
N ASP A 105 11.85 -14.09 7.68
CA ASP A 105 12.28 -15.49 7.51
C ASP A 105 12.48 -15.91 6.03
N GLN A 106 12.74 -17.21 5.83
CA GLN A 106 12.89 -17.78 4.49
C GLN A 106 11.61 -17.77 3.66
N LEU A 107 10.43 -17.69 4.27
CA LEU A 107 9.15 -17.57 3.56
C LEU A 107 9.01 -16.18 2.95
N ASP A 108 9.48 -15.11 3.61
CA ASP A 108 9.53 -13.78 2.99
C ASP A 108 10.48 -13.72 1.80
N ALA A 109 11.69 -14.30 1.93
CA ALA A 109 12.63 -14.38 0.82
C ALA A 109 12.06 -15.17 -0.39
N LYS A 110 11.35 -16.28 -0.12
CA LYS A 110 10.65 -17.06 -1.17
C LYS A 110 9.50 -16.27 -1.79
N ASN A 111 8.69 -15.58 -0.99
CA ASN A 111 7.58 -14.76 -1.46
C ASN A 111 8.05 -13.53 -2.26
N LEU A 112 9.16 -12.90 -1.86
CA LEU A 112 9.82 -11.85 -2.64
C LEU A 112 10.22 -12.39 -4.01
N LYS A 113 10.96 -13.52 -4.06
CA LYS A 113 11.39 -14.15 -5.32
C LYS A 113 10.22 -14.54 -6.22
N LEU A 114 9.12 -15.03 -5.65
CA LEU A 114 7.92 -15.42 -6.41
C LEU A 114 7.18 -14.18 -6.95
N PHE A 115 6.72 -13.29 -6.07
CA PHE A 115 5.83 -12.19 -6.44
C PHE A 115 6.53 -11.00 -7.12
N CYS A 116 7.86 -10.93 -7.09
CA CYS A 116 8.66 -10.03 -7.94
C CYS A 116 9.27 -10.73 -9.17
N GLY A 117 9.06 -12.05 -9.31
CA GLY A 117 9.59 -12.86 -10.39
C GLY A 117 8.85 -12.69 -11.73
N PRO A 118 9.35 -13.32 -12.81
CA PRO A 118 8.79 -13.20 -14.17
C PRO A 118 7.36 -13.72 -14.33
N GLU A 119 6.84 -14.50 -13.36
CA GLU A 119 5.45 -14.94 -13.33
C GLU A 119 4.47 -13.80 -12.95
N PHE A 120 4.95 -12.76 -12.27
CA PHE A 120 4.14 -11.64 -11.78
C PHE A 120 4.54 -10.29 -12.36
N LEU A 121 5.83 -10.08 -12.69
CA LEU A 121 6.38 -8.81 -13.16
C LEU A 121 7.47 -8.99 -14.23
N ASP A 122 7.52 -8.09 -15.20
CA ASP A 122 8.69 -7.87 -16.05
C ASP A 122 9.71 -6.94 -15.33
N ASP A 123 10.82 -6.60 -16.00
CA ASP A 123 11.86 -5.75 -15.38
C ASP A 123 11.45 -4.28 -15.24
N VAL A 124 10.51 -3.80 -16.05
CA VAL A 124 9.89 -2.48 -15.85
C VAL A 124 9.05 -2.50 -14.57
N GLY A 125 8.22 -3.53 -14.40
CA GLY A 125 7.41 -3.77 -13.21
C GLY A 125 8.25 -3.94 -11.94
N ARG A 126 9.38 -4.66 -12.00
CA ARG A 126 10.36 -4.73 -10.89
C ARG A 126 10.93 -3.35 -10.56
N THR A 127 11.40 -2.61 -11.56
CA THR A 127 11.94 -1.25 -11.38
C THR A 127 10.91 -0.31 -10.73
N MET A 128 9.64 -0.41 -11.14
CA MET A 128 8.53 0.34 -10.53
C MET A 128 8.25 -0.10 -9.08
N ALA A 129 8.37 -1.40 -8.78
CA ALA A 129 8.17 -1.94 -7.43
C ALA A 129 9.26 -1.46 -6.47
N ASP A 130 10.53 -1.46 -6.90
CA ASP A 130 11.65 -0.94 -6.10
C ASP A 130 11.52 0.56 -5.82
N ALA A 131 11.09 1.35 -6.83
CA ALA A 131 10.80 2.76 -6.66
C ALA A 131 9.64 2.99 -5.66
N GLN A 132 8.56 2.20 -5.74
CA GLN A 132 7.47 2.26 -4.77
C GLN A 132 7.94 1.82 -3.37
N ALA A 133 8.77 0.79 -3.25
CA ALA A 133 9.29 0.33 -1.96
C ALA A 133 10.10 1.41 -1.22
N ARG A 134 10.91 2.19 -1.94
CA ARG A 134 11.62 3.36 -1.38
C ARG A 134 10.64 4.40 -0.81
N THR A 135 9.55 4.68 -1.53
CA THR A 135 8.47 5.57 -1.07
C THR A 135 7.73 4.99 0.16
N LEU A 136 7.42 3.69 0.17
CA LEU A 136 6.76 3.02 1.28
C LEU A 136 7.62 3.06 2.56
N LEU A 137 8.92 2.73 2.47
CA LEU A 137 9.86 2.81 3.58
C LEU A 137 9.94 4.24 4.13
N GLY A 138 10.03 5.25 3.25
CA GLY A 138 10.01 6.67 3.64
C GLY A 138 8.72 7.08 4.38
N LYS A 139 7.54 6.62 3.92
CA LYS A 139 6.25 6.86 4.60
C LYS A 139 6.14 6.15 5.96
N LEU A 140 6.87 5.06 6.16
CA LEU A 140 7.01 4.35 7.44
C LEU A 140 8.08 4.94 8.37
N GLY A 141 8.80 5.98 7.95
CA GLY A 141 9.92 6.56 8.72
C GLY A 141 11.19 5.70 8.72
N LEU A 142 11.28 4.70 7.83
CA LEU A 142 12.42 3.80 7.71
C LEU A 142 13.38 4.31 6.63
N THR A 143 14.67 4.44 6.94
CA THR A 143 15.70 4.80 5.95
C THR A 143 16.04 3.60 5.07
N ALA A 144 15.67 3.68 3.80
CA ALA A 144 15.93 2.63 2.81
C ALA A 144 17.43 2.50 2.48
N TYR A 145 18.13 1.54 3.09
CA TYR A 145 19.35 0.97 2.53
C TYR A 145 18.98 -0.16 1.57
N LEU A 146 18.69 0.23 0.32
CA LEU A 146 18.60 -0.71 -0.80
C LEU A 146 19.87 -0.56 -1.64
N PRO A 147 20.58 -1.68 -1.96
CA PRO A 147 21.76 -1.65 -2.83
C PRO A 147 21.43 -1.19 -4.27
#